data_AF-T0YLV3-F1
#
_entry.id   AF-T0YLV3-F1
#
_cell.length_a   1.000
_cell.length_b   1.000
_cell.length_c   1.000
_cell.angle_alpha   90.00
_cell.angle_beta   90.00
_cell.angle_gamma   90.00
#
_symmetry.space_group_name_H-M   'P 1'
#
loop_
_entity.id
_entity.type
_entity.pdbx_description
1 polymer ?
#
loop_
_entity_poly.entity_id
_entity_poly.type
_entity_poly.pdbx_seq_one_letter_code
_entity_poly.pdbx_strand_id
1 'polypeptide(L)'
;MGDLLGVEGSTGFLDDVYREGADALGPFLDEVQRQLRGSPVVHFDETPTRVKKAKHYFHVASTELLTLLHADVTRGLDAVERV
;
A
#
# COMPACT_ATOMS: atom_id res chain seq x y z
N MET A 1 -15.38 15.78 -8.67
CA MET A 1 -15.76 16.91 -7.78
C MET A 1 -16.44 18.01 -8.58
N GLY A 2 -15.76 18.61 -9.58
CA GLY A 2 -16.34 19.64 -10.43
C GLY A 2 -17.61 19.19 -11.16
N ASP A 3 -17.52 18.12 -11.95
CA ASP A 3 -18.66 17.68 -12.77
C ASP A 3 -19.85 17.12 -11.97
N LEU A 4 -19.59 16.51 -10.82
CA LEU A 4 -20.60 15.85 -9.99
C LEU A 4 -21.22 16.78 -8.93
N LEU A 5 -20.42 17.68 -8.36
CA LEU A 5 -20.79 18.50 -7.20
C LEU A 5 -20.68 20.01 -7.46
N GLY A 6 -20.19 20.43 -8.63
CA GLY A 6 -19.95 21.84 -8.95
C GLY A 6 -18.79 22.48 -8.16
N VAL A 7 -17.97 21.68 -7.48
CA VAL A 7 -16.86 22.17 -6.63
C VAL A 7 -15.52 21.95 -7.33
N GLU A 8 -14.78 23.03 -7.55
CA GLU A 8 -13.40 22.97 -8.02
C GLU A 8 -12.43 22.72 -6.86
N GLY A 9 -11.64 21.65 -6.96
CA GLY A 9 -10.60 21.32 -6.00
C GLY A 9 -9.22 21.46 -6.63
N SER A 10 -8.25 21.97 -5.88
CA SER A 10 -6.85 22.00 -6.33
C SER A 10 -6.21 20.62 -6.21
N THR A 11 -5.10 20.40 -6.93
CA THR A 11 -4.30 19.17 -6.78
C THR A 11 -3.69 19.06 -5.38
N GLY A 12 -3.33 20.18 -4.76
CA GLY A 12 -2.83 20.21 -3.38
C GLY A 12 -3.87 19.75 -2.36
N PHE A 13 -5.14 20.15 -2.54
CA PHE A 13 -6.23 19.65 -1.71
C PHE A 13 -6.35 18.13 -1.78
N LEU A 14 -6.25 17.54 -2.98
CA LEU A 14 -6.28 16.08 -3.13
C LEU A 14 -5.08 15.40 -2.46
N ASP A 15 -3.87 15.97 -2.60
CA ASP A 15 -2.66 15.43 -1.94
C ASP A 15 -2.82 15.40 -0.42
N ASP A 16 -3.39 16.45 0.17
CA ASP A 16 -3.62 16.51 1.61
C ASP A 16 -4.68 15.50 2.08
N VAL A 17 -5.75 15.29 1.31
CA VAL A 17 -6.75 14.24 1.61
C VAL A 17 -6.11 12.85 1.58
N TYR A 18 -5.25 12.57 0.59
CA TYR A 18 -4.53 11.29 0.54
C TYR A 18 -3.56 11.13 1.72
N ARG A 19 -2.86 12.21 2.10
CA ARG A 19 -1.94 12.22 3.23
C ARG A 19 -2.64 11.92 4.55
N GLU A 20 -3.73 12.63 4.83
CA GLU A 20 -4.54 12.43 6.04
C GLU A 20 -5.09 11.00 6.12
N GLY A 21 -5.61 10.48 5.01
CA GLY A 21 -6.06 9.09 4.93
C GLY A 21 -4.93 8.10 5.19
N ALA A 22 -3.75 8.31 4.61
CA ALA A 22 -2.59 7.45 4.82
C ALA A 22 -2.12 7.45 6.29
N ASP A 23 -2.06 8.62 6.92
CA ASP A 23 -1.65 8.77 8.33
C ASP A 23 -2.63 8.05 9.28
N ALA A 24 -3.92 8.00 8.94
CA ALA A 24 -4.94 7.31 9.72
C ALA A 24 -4.91 5.77 9.57
N LEU A 25 -4.26 5.23 8.54
CA LEU A 25 -4.28 3.79 8.24
C LEU A 25 -3.28 2.96 9.05
N GLY A 26 -2.38 3.58 9.83
CA GLY A 26 -1.34 2.87 10.60
C GLY A 26 -1.87 1.66 11.39
N PRO A 27 -2.82 1.85 12.32
CA PRO A 27 -3.36 0.73 13.12
C PRO A 27 -4.08 -0.35 12.28
N PHE A 28 -4.68 0.04 11.15
CA PHE A 28 -5.29 -0.92 10.23
C PHE A 28 -4.23 -1.78 9.53
N LEU A 29 -3.14 -1.15 9.06
CA LEU A 29 -2.03 -1.86 8.43
C LEU A 29 -1.35 -2.81 9.41
N ASP A 30 -1.13 -2.37 10.66
CA ASP A 30 -0.57 -3.22 11.72
C ASP A 30 -1.42 -4.49 11.93
N GLU A 31 -2.74 -4.35 11.94
CA GLU A 31 -3.67 -5.45 12.12
C GLU A 31 -3.70 -6.39 10.91
N VAL A 32 -3.68 -5.85 9.68
CA VAL A 32 -3.59 -6.67 8.45
C VAL A 32 -2.28 -7.46 8.45
N GLN A 33 -1.15 -6.83 8.75
CA GLN A 33 0.15 -7.51 8.83
C GLN A 33 0.14 -8.60 9.89
N ARG A 34 -0.43 -8.32 11.07
CA ARG A 34 -0.55 -9.30 12.16
C ARG A 34 -1.36 -10.53 11.72
N GLN A 35 -2.48 -10.33 11.03
CA GLN A 35 -3.31 -11.44 10.54
C GLN A 35 -2.63 -12.22 9.41
N LEU A 36 -1.96 -11.54 8.47
CA LEU A 36 -1.19 -12.19 7.41
C LEU A 36 -0.07 -13.06 7.99
N ARG A 37 0.72 -12.54 8.93
CA ARG A 37 1.79 -13.31 9.61
C ARG A 37 1.27 -14.50 10.41
N GLY A 38 0.02 -14.42 10.90
CA GLY A 38 -0.65 -15.52 11.59
C GLY A 38 -1.31 -16.54 10.66
N SER A 39 -1.38 -16.28 9.36
CA SER A 39 -1.99 -17.19 8.39
C SER A 39 -1.11 -18.43 8.17
N PRO A 40 -1.70 -19.63 8.02
CA PRO A 40 -0.95 -20.84 7.69
C PRO A 40 -0.15 -20.73 6.38
N VAL A 41 -0.68 -19.97 5.41
CA VAL A 41 -0.07 -19.72 4.10
C VAL A 41 -0.36 -18.28 3.69
N VAL A 42 0.64 -17.62 3.11
CA VAL A 42 0.51 -16.30 2.48
C VAL A 42 1.10 -16.38 1.08
N HIS A 43 0.36 -15.88 0.10
CA HIS A 43 0.80 -15.80 -1.29
C HIS A 43 1.53 -14.49 -1.52
N PHE A 44 2.74 -14.57 -2.08
CA PHE A 44 3.56 -13.42 -2.42
C PHE A 44 3.77 -13.31 -3.93
N ASP A 45 3.67 -12.09 -4.44
CA ASP A 45 4.05 -11.73 -5.81
C ASP A 45 4.73 -10.35 -5.83
N GLU A 46 5.56 -10.09 -6.83
CA GLU A 46 6.34 -8.85 -6.93
C GLU A 46 6.32 -8.29 -8.35
N THR A 47 5.95 -7.01 -8.47
CA THR A 47 6.02 -6.29 -9.75
C THR A 47 6.99 -5.11 -9.67
N PRO A 48 7.99 -5.00 -10.57
CA PRO A 48 8.90 -3.87 -10.58
C PRO A 48 8.17 -2.58 -10.96
N THR A 49 8.45 -1.50 -10.25
CA THR A 49 7.87 -0.17 -10.47
C THR A 49 8.92 0.94 -10.32
N ARG A 50 8.51 2.18 -10.56
CA ARG A 50 9.30 3.38 -10.29
C ARG A 50 8.52 4.32 -9.39
N VAL A 51 9.08 4.58 -8.21
CA VAL A 51 8.61 5.66 -7.34
C VAL A 51 9.55 6.83 -7.54
N LYS A 52 9.00 7.95 -8.04
CA LYS A 52 9.78 9.11 -8.51
C LYS A 52 10.84 8.67 -9.54
N LYS A 53 12.12 8.76 -9.20
CA LYS A 53 13.26 8.41 -10.07
C LYS A 53 13.90 7.06 -9.72
N ALA A 54 13.49 6.42 -8.63
CA ALA A 54 14.13 5.23 -8.10
C ALA A 54 13.32 3.96 -8.43
N LYS A 55 14.03 2.88 -8.73
CA LYS A 55 13.42 1.56 -8.90
C LYS A 55 12.91 1.06 -7.56
N HIS A 56 11.67 0.61 -7.56
CA HIS A 56 11.02 -0.04 -6.43
C HIS A 56 10.39 -1.33 -6.92
N TYR A 57 9.93 -2.14 -5.97
CA TYR A 57 9.19 -3.35 -6.18
C TYR A 57 7.91 -3.23 -5.37
N PHE A 58 6.78 -3.47 -6.03
CA PHE A 58 5.49 -3.51 -5.39
C PHE A 58 5.16 -4.97 -5.07
N HIS A 59 5.16 -5.25 -3.77
CA HIS A 59 4.95 -6.56 -3.19
C HIS A 59 3.48 -6.73 -2.84
N VAL A 60 2.94 -7.87 -3.23
CA VAL A 60 1.60 -8.30 -2.84
C VAL A 60 1.76 -9.41 -1.81
N ALA A 61 1.12 -9.27 -0.66
CA ALA A 61 0.99 -10.33 0.34
C ALA A 61 -0.49 -10.60 0.57
N SER A 62 -0.93 -11.82 0.28
CA SER A 62 -2.36 -12.10 0.25
C SER A 62 -2.75 -13.47 0.78
N THR A 63 -3.98 -13.52 1.28
CA THR A 63 -4.74 -14.73 1.59
C THR A 63 -6.07 -14.65 0.84
N GLU A 64 -6.99 -15.58 1.08
CA GLU A 64 -8.35 -15.49 0.54
C GLU A 64 -9.10 -14.21 0.98
N LEU A 65 -8.76 -13.67 2.16
CA LEU A 65 -9.51 -12.57 2.78
C LEU A 65 -8.76 -11.24 2.82
N LEU A 66 -7.43 -11.27 2.76
CA LEU A 66 -6.59 -10.10 2.99
C LEU A 66 -5.64 -9.90 1.82
N THR A 67 -5.44 -8.64 1.43
CA THR A 67 -4.41 -8.22 0.49
C THR A 67 -3.70 -7.02 1.07
N LEU A 68 -2.40 -7.13 1.28
CA LEU A 68 -1.51 -6.04 1.62
C LEU A 68 -0.59 -5.75 0.44
N LEU A 69 -0.47 -4.47 0.13
CA LEU A 69 0.40 -3.97 -0.92
C LEU A 69 1.52 -3.15 -0.27
N HIS A 70 2.77 -3.53 -0.52
CA HIS A 70 3.95 -2.92 0.09
C HIS A 70 4.95 -2.49 -0.99
N ALA A 71 5.40 -1.23 -0.96
CA ALA A 71 6.43 -0.76 -1.86
C ALA A 71 7.80 -0.78 -1.17
N ASP A 72 8.75 -1.53 -1.72
CA ASP A 72 10.12 -1.60 -1.19
C ASP A 72 11.16 -1.31 -2.29
N VAL A 73 12.35 -0.89 -1.87
CA VAL A 73 13.52 -0.76 -2.77
C VAL A 73 14.21 -2.09 -2.99
N THR A 74 14.04 -3.05 -2.07
CA THR A 74 14.54 -4.42 -2.19
C THR A 74 13.50 -5.36 -2.78
N ARG A 75 13.94 -6.57 -3.13
CA ARG A 75 13.14 -7.62 -3.76
C ARG A 75 13.35 -8.95 -3.05
N GLY A 76 12.47 -9.92 -3.28
CA GLY A 76 12.57 -11.25 -2.72
C GLY A 76 12.40 -11.27 -1.21
N LEU A 77 13.03 -12.25 -0.56
CA LEU A 77 12.86 -12.52 0.86
C LEU A 77 13.13 -11.29 1.74
N ASP A 78 14.15 -10.48 1.41
CA ASP A 78 14.50 -9.26 2.15
C ASP A 78 13.36 -8.25 2.26
N ALA A 79 12.45 -8.22 1.27
CA ALA A 79 11.27 -7.37 1.28
C ALA A 79 10.07 -8.08 1.90
N VAL A 80 9.92 -9.38 1.64
CA VAL A 80 8.86 -10.22 2.23
C VAL A 80 8.92 -10.21 3.77
N GLU A 81 10.11 -10.25 4.37
CA GLU A 81 10.28 -10.19 5.83
C GLU A 81 9.87 -8.85 6.45
N ARG A 82 9.70 -7.80 5.64
CA ARG A 82 9.28 -6.46 6.09
C ARG A 82 7.77 -6.26 6.03
N VAL A 83 7.06 -7.16 5.35
CA VAL A 83 5.59 -7.25 5.30
C VAL A 83 5.07 -7.86 6.59
#